data_AF-A0A0J6FY58-F1
#
_entry.id   AF-A0A0J6FY58-F1
#
_cell.length_a   1.000
_cell.length_b   1.000
_cell.length_c   1.000
_cell.angle_alpha   90.00
_cell.angle_beta   90.00
_cell.angle_gamma   90.00
#
_symmetry.space_group_name_H-M   'P 1'
#
loop_
_entity.id
_entity.type
_entity.pdbx_description
1 polymer ?
#
loop_
_entity_poly.entity_id
_entity_poly.type
_entity_poly.pdbx_seq_one_letter_code
_entity_poly.pdbx_strand_id
1 'polypeptide(L)' 'MKEFIAIVVTVIATNRITEQVYEKMNFHYNWFEDRFSLKSLLMDLGIYFIIGVPIYLIVEMLIDRGRSLFNNKRIE' A
#
# COMPACT_ATOMS: atom_id res chain seq x y z
N MET A 1 -13.68 11.45 5.45
CA MET A 1 -14.11 10.50 4.39
C MET A 1 -13.06 10.29 3.32
N LYS A 2 -12.42 11.35 2.80
CA LYS A 2 -11.33 11.22 1.81
C LYS A 2 -10.12 10.43 2.33
N GLU A 3 -9.67 10.66 3.58
CA GLU A 3 -8.53 9.90 4.12
C GLU A 3 -8.92 8.43 4.31
N PHE A 4 -10.16 8.16 4.71
CA PHE A 4 -10.66 6.78 4.85
C PHE A 4 -10.62 6.02 3.52
N ILE A 5 -11.08 6.64 2.42
CA ILE A 5 -11.03 6.02 1.09
C ILE A 5 -9.57 5.80 0.66
N ALA A 6 -8.70 6.79 0.89
CA ALA A 6 -7.27 6.68 0.58
C ALA A 6 -6.63 5.50 1.31
N ILE A 7 -6.90 5.36 2.62
CA ILE A 7 -6.38 4.29 3.46
C ILE A 7 -6.89 2.93 2.99
N VAL A 8 -8.20 2.79 2.74
CA VAL A 8 -8.78 1.53 2.27
C VAL A 8 -8.20 1.10 0.92
N VAL A 9 -8.11 2.03 -0.04
CA VAL A 9 -7.52 1.75 -1.37
C VAL A 9 -6.04 1.39 -1.23
N THR A 10 -5.30 2.11 -0.38
CA THR A 10 -3.88 1.83 -0.12
C THR A 10 -3.69 0.44 0.48
N VAL A 11 -4.50 0.04 1.48
CA VAL A 11 -4.42 -1.28 2.11
C VAL A 11 -4.70 -2.39 1.09
N ILE A 12 -5.75 -2.25 0.28
CA ILE A 12 -6.10 -3.24 -0.75
C ILE A 12 -4.99 -3.35 -1.80
N ALA A 13 -4.51 -2.22 -2.31
CA ALA A 13 -3.45 -2.19 -3.32
C ALA A 13 -2.12 -2.74 -2.77
N THR A 14 -1.78 -2.38 -1.54
CA THR A 14 -0.57 -2.88 -0.86
C THR A 14 -0.67 -4.39 -0.71
N ASN A 15 -1.76 -4.94 -0.16
CA ASN A 15 -1.90 -6.40 -0.01
C ASN A 15 -1.73 -7.15 -1.33
N ARG A 16 -2.36 -6.68 -2.42
CA ARG A 16 -2.27 -7.32 -3.74
C ARG A 16 -0.87 -7.28 -4.34
N ILE A 17 -0.12 -6.20 -4.13
CA ILE A 17 1.24 -6.06 -4.64
C ILE A 17 2.21 -6.86 -3.77
N THR A 18 2.04 -6.83 -2.45
CA THR A 18 2.87 -7.56 -1.51
C THR A 18 2.72 -9.08 -1.71
N GLU A 19 1.51 -9.60 -1.93
CA GLU A 19 1.29 -11.02 -2.30
C GLU A 19 2.13 -11.43 -3.53
N GLN A 20 2.10 -10.62 -4.60
CA GLN A 20 2.87 -10.89 -5.81
C GLN A 20 4.39 -10.81 -5.58
N VAL A 21 4.85 -9.93 -4.69
CA VAL A 21 6.26 -9.82 -4.34
C VAL A 21 6.71 -11.02 -3.52
N TYR A 22 5.92 -11.46 -2.53
CA TYR A 22 6.21 -12.67 -1.77
C TYR A 22 6.25 -13.92 -2.66
N GLU A 23 5.29 -14.08 -3.58
CA GLU A 23 5.30 -15.16 -4.58
C GLU A 23 6.57 -15.14 -5.44
N LYS A 24 6.95 -13.96 -5.97
CA LYS A 24 8.18 -13.82 -6.77
C LYS A 24 9.46 -14.09 -5.99
N MET A 25 9.47 -13.82 -4.69
CA MET A 25 10.60 -14.06 -3.82
C MET A 25 10.65 -15.50 -3.28
N ASN A 26 9.68 -16.36 -3.63
CA ASN A 26 9.46 -17.68 -3.00
C ASN A 26 9.39 -17.60 -1.47
N PHE A 27 9.02 -16.44 -0.92
CA PHE A 27 9.05 -16.20 0.50
C PHE A 27 7.68 -16.55 1.08
N HIS A 28 7.58 -17.74 1.66
CA HIS A 28 6.37 -18.21 2.32
C HIS A 28 6.47 -17.80 3.79
N TYR A 29 5.66 -16.82 4.19
CA TYR A 29 5.63 -16.33 5.55
C TYR A 29 4.33 -16.77 6.24
N ASN A 30 4.43 -17.79 7.09
CA ASN A 30 3.30 -18.26 7.88
C ASN A 30 3.31 -17.58 9.25
N TRP A 31 2.53 -16.50 9.38
CA TRP A 31 2.38 -15.70 10.61
C TRP A 31 2.11 -16.51 11.89
N PHE A 32 1.60 -17.74 11.77
CA PHE A 32 1.19 -18.60 12.88
C PHE A 32 2.06 -19.86 13.09
N GLU A 33 2.90 -20.22 12.13
CA GLU A 33 3.73 -21.44 12.23
C GLU A 33 5.22 -21.13 12.43
N ASP A 34 5.70 -19.97 11.98
CA ASP A 34 7.11 -19.62 12.12
C ASP A 34 7.44 -19.09 13.52
N ARG A 35 8.57 -19.55 14.07
CA ARG A 35 9.12 -18.96 15.30
C ARG A 35 9.42 -17.50 15.03
N PHE A 36 8.96 -16.62 15.93
CA PHE A 36 9.21 -15.19 15.86
C PHE A 36 10.71 -14.92 15.63
N SER A 37 11.02 -14.36 14.45
CA SER A 37 12.38 -14.08 14.01
C SER A 37 12.49 -12.59 13.70
N LEU A 38 13.43 -11.91 14.37
CA LEU A 38 13.71 -10.49 14.13
C LEU A 38 14.02 -10.20 12.66
N LYS A 39 14.70 -11.14 11.98
CA LYS A 39 15.02 -11.04 10.57
C LYS A 39 13.75 -10.98 9.71
N SER A 40 12.76 -11.81 10.01
CA SER A 40 11.53 -11.86 9.25
C SER A 40 10.66 -10.61 9.49
N LEU A 41 10.61 -10.13 10.74
CA LEU A 41 9.92 -8.87 11.06
C LEU A 41 10.56 -7.66 10.35
N LEU A 42 11.89 -7.59 10.29
CA LEU A 42 12.59 -6.54 9.54
C LEU A 42 12.35 -6.64 8.03
N MET A 43 12.22 -7.85 7.50
CA MET A 43 11.91 -8.08 6.10
C MET A 43 10.49 -7.62 5.76
N ASP A 44 9.51 -7.93 6.60
CA ASP A 44 8.13 -7.44 6.46
C ASP A 44 8.04 -5.91 6.55
N LEU A 45 8.70 -5.29 7.54
CA LEU A 45 8.77 -3.83 7.63
C LEU A 45 9.45 -3.23 6.40
N GLY A 46 10.53 -3.84 5.92
CA GLY A 46 11.24 -3.39 4.72
C GLY A 46 10.34 -3.43 3.48
N ILE A 47 9.65 -4.55 3.26
CA ILE A 47 8.71 -4.72 2.14
C ILE A 47 7.56 -3.71 2.27
N TYR A 48 7.01 -3.52 3.46
CA TYR A 48 5.97 -2.53 3.73
C TYR A 48 6.43 -1.11 3.40
N PHE A 49 7.66 -0.73 3.78
CA PHE A 49 8.20 0.58 3.43
C PHE A 49 8.45 0.74 1.92
N ILE A 50 8.96 -0.29 1.25
CA ILE A 50 9.27 -0.25 -0.19
C ILE A 50 7.99 -0.20 -1.04
N ILE A 51 6.91 -0.86 -0.61
CA ILE A 51 5.69 -1.00 -1.40
C ILE A 51 4.61 -0.02 -0.90
N GLY A 52 4.35 0.00 0.40
CA GLY A 52 3.27 0.78 1.00
C GLY A 52 3.46 2.29 0.87
N VAL A 53 4.69 2.79 1.08
CA VAL A 53 4.96 4.25 0.99
C VAL A 53 4.75 4.78 -0.43
N PRO A 54 5.30 4.18 -1.49
CA PRO A 54 5.04 4.65 -2.86
C PRO A 54 3.56 4.58 -3.24
N ILE A 55 2.84 3.52 -2.84
CA ILE A 55 1.41 3.38 -3.13
C ILE A 55 0.63 4.51 -2.45
N TYR A 56 0.90 4.78 -1.16
CA TYR A 56 0.24 5.85 -0.43
C TYR A 56 0.45 7.21 -1.11
N LEU A 57 1.69 7.54 -1.49
CA LEU A 57 2.01 8.77 -2.18
C LEU A 57 1.30 8.89 -3.54
N ILE A 58 1.22 7.81 -4.31
CA ILE A 58 0.50 7.79 -5.59
C ILE A 58 -1.00 8.01 -5.36
N VAL A 59 -1.60 7.32 -4.39
CA VAL A 59 -3.03 7.43 -4.08
C VAL A 59 -3.38 8.85 -3.60
N GLU A 60 -2.57 9.43 -2.71
CA GLU A 60 -2.73 10.81 -2.24
C GLU A 60 -2.65 11.79 -3.42
N MET A 61 -1.64 11.66 -4.27
CA MET A 61 -1.47 12.50 -5.46
C MET A 61 -2.64 12.38 -6.44
N LEU A 62 -3.21 11.18 -6.62
CA LEU A 62 -4.37 10.96 -7.49
C LEU A 62 -5.64 11.58 -6.92
N ILE A 63 -5.85 11.50 -5.61
CA ILE A 63 -7.00 12.12 -4.94
C ILE A 63 -6.92 13.65 -5.07
N ASP A 64 -5.74 14.23 -4.87
CA ASP A 64 -5.54 15.67 -4.98
C ASP A 64 -5.71 16.17 -6.43
N ARG A 65 -5.18 15.44 -7.41
CA ARG A 65 -5.42 15.76 -8.84
C ARG A 65 -6.89 15.62 -9.23
N GLY A 66 -7.56 14.58 -8.76
CA GLY A 66 -8.99 14.38 -9.00
C GLY A 66 -9.84 15.54 -8.46
N ARG A 67 -9.49 16.05 -7.27
CA ARG A 67 -10.12 17.24 -6.69
C ARG A 67 -9.91 18.50 -7.52
N SER A 68 -8.69 18.76 -7.98
CA SER A 68 -8.37 19.93 -8.81
C SER A 68 -9.22 19.95 -10.09
N LEU A 69 -9.32 18.80 -10.76
CA LEU A 69 -10.15 18.63 -11.96
C LEU A 69 -11.65 18.83 -11.68
N PHE A 70 -12.15 18.32 -10.55
CA PHE A 70 -13.56 18.46 -10.18
C PHE A 70 -13.94 19.90 -9.79
N ASN A 71 -13.04 20.63 -9.13
CA ASN A 71 -13.26 22.04 -8.80
C ASN A 71 -13.22 22.92 -10.05
N ASN A 72 -12.34 22.63 -11.01
CA ASN A 72 -12.25 23.42 -12.25
C ASN A 72 -13.50 23.24 -13.13
N LYS A 73 -14.07 22.02 -13.16
CA LYS A 73 -15.32 21.71 -13.89
C LYS A 73 -16.60 22.34 -13.32
N ARG A 74 -16.55 22.93 -12.12
CA ARG A 74 -17.73 23.58 -11.49
C ARG A 74 -17.82 25.08 -11.79
N ILE A 75 -16.80 25.64 -12.44
CA ILE A 75 -16.67 27.08 -12.72
C ILE A 75 -16.98 27.38 -14.20
N GLU A 76 -17.09 26.35 -15.04
CA GLU A 76 -17.66 26.41 -16.40
C GLU A 76 -19.15 26.08 -16.38
#